data_AF-A0A9E6DR80-F1
#
_entry.id   AF-A0A9E6DR80-F1
#
_cell.length_a   1.000
_cell.length_b   1.000
_cell.length_c   1.000
_cell.angle_alpha   90.00
_cell.angle_beta   90.00
_cell.angle_gamma   90.00
#
_symmetry.space_group_name_H-M   'P 1'
#
loop_
_entity.id
_entity.type
_entity.pdbx_description
1 polymer ?
#
loop_
_entity_poly.entity_id
_entity_poly.type
_entity_poly.pdbx_seq_one_letter_code
_entity_poly.pdbx_strand_id
1 'polypeptide(L)'
;MEFTKLTPIQAEAIPIALDGIDILGSAQTGTGKTAAFLVPLVTHILLNPQAVGLVVLPTRELAKQVHEVANKLLGRKSKTRSICIIGGESMDKQLKTLRQNPRIIVGTPGRINDHLGRGSLSLHHCDMVVLDETDRMLDMGFGIQIDVIFSHMRNERQVLMFSA
;
A
#
# COMPACT_ATOMS: atom_id res chain seq x y z
N MET A 1 14.86 -15.29 -4.07
CA MET A 1 13.78 -15.83 -3.23
C MET A 1 13.38 -17.15 -3.86
N GLU A 2 13.54 -18.27 -3.15
CA GLU A 2 13.13 -19.60 -3.62
C GLU A 2 11.71 -19.89 -3.10
N PHE A 3 10.70 -19.31 -3.75
CA PHE A 3 9.30 -19.66 -3.52
C PHE A 3 8.87 -20.65 -4.59
N THR A 4 8.42 -21.83 -4.19
CA THR A 4 8.01 -22.90 -5.11
C THR A 4 6.49 -23.11 -5.16
N LYS A 5 5.74 -22.61 -4.16
CA LYS A 5 4.27 -22.69 -4.08
C LYS A 5 3.70 -21.44 -3.40
N LEU A 6 2.48 -21.07 -3.79
CA LEU A 6 1.69 -20.04 -3.12
C LEU A 6 1.19 -20.56 -1.76
N THR A 7 1.08 -19.67 -0.78
CA THR A 7 0.33 -19.95 0.46
C THR A 7 -1.18 -19.91 0.18
N PRO A 8 -2.05 -20.47 1.05
CA PRO A 8 -3.50 -20.46 0.83
C PRO A 8 -4.07 -19.06 0.58
N ILE A 9 -3.70 -18.09 1.43
CA ILE A 9 -4.15 -16.70 1.27
C ILE A 9 -3.67 -16.07 -0.04
N GLN A 10 -2.48 -16.44 -0.53
CA GLN A 10 -1.99 -15.98 -1.84
C GLN A 10 -2.75 -16.61 -2.99
N ALA A 11 -3.01 -17.93 -2.92
CA ALA A 11 -3.73 -18.66 -3.95
C ALA A 11 -5.18 -18.17 -4.11
N GLU A 12 -5.81 -17.74 -3.01
CA GLU A 12 -7.17 -17.21 -3.00
C GLU A 12 -7.22 -15.73 -3.36
N ALA A 13 -6.37 -14.89 -2.75
CA ALA A 13 -6.50 -13.44 -2.90
C ALA A 13 -5.89 -12.90 -4.21
N ILE A 14 -4.80 -13.49 -4.72
CA ILE A 14 -4.10 -12.92 -5.90
C ILE A 14 -5.01 -12.91 -7.14
N PRO A 15 -5.70 -14.01 -7.52
CA PRO A 15 -6.56 -14.00 -8.71
C PRO A 15 -7.70 -12.98 -8.57
N ILE A 16 -8.38 -12.96 -7.42
CA ILE A 16 -9.49 -12.04 -7.13
C ILE A 16 -9.03 -10.58 -7.20
N ALA A 17 -7.85 -10.29 -6.64
CA ALA A 17 -7.29 -8.95 -6.66
C ALA A 17 -6.89 -8.52 -8.07
N LEU A 18 -6.37 -9.43 -8.90
CA LEU A 18 -6.04 -9.15 -10.30
C LEU A 18 -7.28 -8.89 -11.17
N ASP A 19 -8.43 -9.47 -10.81
CA ASP A 19 -9.72 -9.23 -11.46
C ASP A 19 -10.37 -7.89 -11.05
N GLY A 20 -9.70 -7.09 -10.21
CA GLY A 20 -10.19 -5.78 -9.79
C GLY A 20 -11.28 -5.82 -8.71
N ILE A 21 -11.50 -6.98 -8.08
CA ILE A 21 -12.55 -7.17 -7.08
C ILE A 21 -12.02 -6.76 -5.69
N ASP A 22 -12.84 -6.04 -4.92
CA ASP A 22 -12.53 -5.69 -3.53
C ASP A 22 -12.39 -6.95 -2.66
N ILE A 23 -11.46 -6.92 -1.71
CA ILE A 23 -11.18 -8.06 -0.84
C ILE A 23 -11.28 -7.65 0.62
N LEU A 24 -11.94 -8.48 1.41
CA LEU A 24 -11.79 -8.52 2.86
C LEU A 24 -11.21 -9.90 3.23
N GLY A 25 -9.92 -9.93 3.55
CA GLY A 25 -9.20 -11.16 3.89
C GLY A 25 -8.81 -11.21 5.36
N SER A 26 -9.16 -12.29 6.06
CA SER A 26 -8.60 -12.61 7.37
C SER A 26 -7.65 -13.80 7.23
N ALA A 27 -6.42 -13.64 7.71
CA ALA A 27 -5.46 -14.72 7.80
C ALA A 27 -4.41 -14.42 8.87
N GLN A 28 -3.99 -15.48 9.57
CA GLN A 28 -3.00 -15.40 10.64
C GLN A 28 -1.71 -14.69 10.19
N THR A 29 -1.02 -14.03 11.12
CA THR A 29 0.31 -13.43 10.86
C THR A 29 1.30 -14.48 10.35
N GLY A 30 2.23 -14.07 9.47
CA GLY A 30 3.23 -14.97 8.91
C GLY A 30 2.75 -15.89 7.77
N THR A 31 1.50 -15.79 7.32
CA THR A 31 0.91 -16.62 6.25
C THR A 31 1.18 -16.12 4.82
N GLY A 32 1.97 -15.06 4.66
CA GLY A 32 2.32 -14.52 3.34
C GLY A 32 1.33 -13.50 2.77
N LYS A 33 0.47 -12.89 3.62
CA LYS A 33 -0.45 -11.78 3.27
C LYS A 33 0.24 -10.66 2.48
N THR A 34 1.45 -10.28 2.86
CA THR A 34 2.20 -9.22 2.20
C THR A 34 2.38 -9.46 0.70
N ALA A 35 2.72 -10.69 0.29
CA ALA A 35 2.80 -11.00 -1.14
C ALA A 35 1.41 -11.14 -1.78
N ALA A 36 0.40 -11.58 -1.01
CA ALA A 36 -0.98 -11.71 -1.50
C ALA A 36 -1.56 -10.38 -2.02
N PHE A 37 -1.21 -9.25 -1.38
CA PHE A 37 -1.63 -7.92 -1.87
C PHE A 37 -0.56 -7.19 -2.69
N LEU A 38 0.74 -7.37 -2.43
CA LEU A 38 1.77 -6.65 -3.19
C LEU A 38 1.94 -7.19 -4.61
N VAL A 39 1.76 -8.49 -4.83
CA VAL A 39 1.85 -9.06 -6.19
C VAL A 39 0.80 -8.45 -7.12
N PRO A 40 -0.51 -8.46 -6.79
CA PRO A 40 -1.52 -7.81 -7.63
C PRO A 40 -1.28 -6.30 -7.74
N LEU A 41 -0.92 -5.61 -6.65
CA LEU A 41 -0.63 -4.18 -6.68
C LEU A 41 0.53 -3.84 -7.61
N VAL A 42 1.67 -4.51 -7.49
CA VAL A 42 2.82 -4.28 -8.37
C VAL A 42 2.46 -4.61 -9.82
N THR A 43 1.70 -5.68 -10.05
CA THR A 43 1.25 -6.07 -11.41
C THR A 43 0.36 -5.00 -12.03
N HIS A 44 -0.68 -4.56 -11.32
CA HIS A 44 -1.58 -3.49 -11.74
C HIS A 44 -0.81 -2.22 -12.10
N ILE A 45 0.09 -1.80 -11.21
CA ILE A 45 0.94 -0.64 -11.43
C ILE A 45 1.80 -0.85 -12.67
N LEU A 46 2.52 -1.96 -12.83
CA LEU A 46 3.36 -2.17 -14.01
C LEU A 46 2.59 -2.20 -15.34
N LEU A 47 1.33 -2.67 -15.34
CA LEU A 47 0.47 -2.72 -16.53
C LEU A 47 -0.24 -1.39 -16.82
N ASN A 48 -0.46 -0.55 -15.81
CA ASN A 48 -1.11 0.76 -15.95
C ASN A 48 -0.14 1.90 -15.62
N PRO A 49 0.38 2.62 -16.64
CA PRO A 49 1.35 3.70 -16.43
C PRO A 49 0.87 4.87 -15.57
N GLN A 50 -0.45 5.09 -15.49
CA GLN A 50 -1.05 6.19 -14.73
C GLN A 50 -1.47 5.80 -13.31
N ALA A 51 -1.60 4.50 -13.04
CA ALA A 51 -2.05 4.01 -11.74
C ALA A 51 -1.05 4.32 -10.62
N VAL A 52 -1.62 4.62 -9.45
CA VAL A 52 -0.92 4.77 -8.17
C VAL A 52 -1.52 3.80 -7.15
N GLY A 53 -0.65 3.05 -6.46
CA GLY A 53 -1.04 2.13 -5.42
C GLY A 53 -0.72 2.71 -4.04
N LEU A 54 -1.64 2.55 -3.09
CA LEU A 54 -1.43 2.93 -1.69
C LEU A 54 -1.51 1.71 -0.79
N VAL A 55 -0.56 1.56 0.13
CA VAL A 55 -0.60 0.60 1.23
C VAL A 55 -0.54 1.36 2.54
N VAL A 56 -1.54 1.17 3.39
CA VAL A 56 -1.67 1.82 4.70
C VAL A 56 -1.51 0.77 5.80
N LEU A 57 -0.63 1.07 6.77
CA LEU A 57 -0.25 0.18 7.84
C LEU A 57 -0.28 0.90 9.19
N PRO A 58 -0.54 0.21 10.32
CA PRO A 58 -0.67 0.86 11.62
C PRO A 58 0.65 1.37 12.21
N THR A 59 1.79 0.81 11.81
CA THR A 59 3.09 1.14 12.42
C THR A 59 4.17 1.46 11.37
N ARG A 60 5.18 2.20 11.82
CA ARG A 60 6.31 2.63 10.99
C ARG A 60 7.17 1.44 10.58
N GLU A 61 7.33 0.49 11.49
CA GLU A 61 8.15 -0.71 11.34
C GLU A 61 7.54 -1.62 10.28
N LEU A 62 6.23 -1.85 10.34
CA LEU A 62 5.52 -2.63 9.33
C LEU A 62 5.58 -1.93 7.96
N ALA A 63 5.36 -0.61 7.91
CA ALA A 63 5.46 0.15 6.66
C ALA A 63 6.85 0.02 6.01
N LYS A 64 7.94 0.05 6.80
CA LYS A 64 9.29 -0.19 6.29
C LYS A 64 9.47 -1.60 5.74
N GLN A 65 9.00 -2.62 6.46
CA GLN A 65 9.10 -4.01 6.03
C GLN A 65 8.36 -4.24 4.72
N VAL A 66 7.11 -3.76 4.61
CA VAL A 66 6.31 -3.90 3.39
C VAL A 66 6.89 -3.09 2.23
N HIS A 67 7.42 -1.89 2.48
CA HIS A 67 8.13 -1.10 1.47
C HIS A 67 9.38 -1.83 0.93
N GLU A 68 10.12 -2.53 1.78
CA GLU A 68 11.27 -3.33 1.35
C GLU A 68 10.83 -4.47 0.41
N VAL A 69 9.74 -5.18 0.74
CA VAL A 69 9.18 -6.23 -0.12
C VAL A 69 8.70 -5.65 -1.45
N ALA A 70 8.02 -4.50 -1.44
CA ALA A 70 7.58 -3.83 -2.67
C ALA A 70 8.76 -3.48 -3.59
N ASN A 71 9.87 -2.98 -3.03
CA ASN A 71 11.09 -2.70 -3.80
C ASN A 71 11.74 -3.98 -4.37
N LYS A 72 11.72 -5.08 -3.62
CA LYS A 72 12.20 -6.38 -4.11
C LYS A 72 11.37 -6.87 -5.30
N LEU A 73 10.04 -6.73 -5.22
CA LEU A 73 9.11 -7.14 -6.28
C LEU A 73 9.23 -6.27 -7.54
N LEU A 74 9.39 -4.95 -7.39
CA LEU A 74 9.69 -4.06 -8.53
C LEU A 74 11.01 -4.44 -9.21
N GLY A 75 12.01 -4.82 -8.42
CA GLY A 75 13.33 -5.17 -8.92
C GLY A 75 14.19 -3.95 -9.30
N ARG A 76 15.51 -4.14 -9.29
CA ARG A 76 16.50 -3.04 -9.42
C ARG A 76 16.45 -2.26 -10.74
N LYS A 77 15.89 -2.85 -11.80
CA LYS A 77 15.83 -2.25 -13.14
C LYS A 77 14.49 -1.56 -13.43
N SER A 78 13.54 -1.58 -12.50
CA SER A 78 12.23 -0.95 -12.71
C SER A 78 12.36 0.56 -12.80
N LYS A 79 11.61 1.15 -13.74
CA LYS A 79 11.42 2.60 -13.83
C LYS A 79 10.38 3.10 -12.82
N THR A 80 9.53 2.21 -12.32
CA THR A 80 8.55 2.50 -11.27
C THR A 80 9.26 2.55 -9.93
N ARG A 81 8.93 3.57 -9.12
CA ARG A 81 9.49 3.78 -7.79
C ARG A 81 8.43 3.60 -6.72
N SER A 82 8.87 3.22 -5.53
CA SER A 82 8.04 3.21 -4.33
C SER A 82 8.61 4.15 -3.26
N ILE A 83 7.76 4.63 -2.35
CA ILE A 83 8.14 5.47 -1.22
C ILE A 83 7.52 4.95 0.08
N CYS A 84 8.26 5.07 1.19
CA CYS A 84 7.73 4.87 2.54
C CYS A 84 7.46 6.24 3.20
N ILE A 85 6.21 6.48 3.60
CA ILE A 85 5.71 7.74 4.16
C ILE A 85 5.30 7.51 5.61
N ILE A 86 6.18 7.88 6.55
CA ILE A 86 6.02 7.57 7.97
C ILE A 86 6.48 8.71 8.89
N GLY A 87 5.86 8.80 10.07
CA GLY A 87 6.25 9.75 11.11
C GLY A 87 7.69 9.51 11.61
N GLY A 88 8.25 10.48 12.33
CA GLY A 88 9.60 10.39 12.91
C GLY A 88 10.76 10.35 11.90
N GLU A 89 10.49 10.41 10.59
CA GLU A 89 11.49 10.65 9.55
C GLU A 89 11.36 12.08 9.00
N SER A 90 12.47 12.58 8.45
CA SER A 90 12.56 13.93 7.89
C SER A 90 11.52 14.14 6.79
N MET A 91 10.68 15.16 6.99
CA MET A 91 9.70 15.62 6.02
C MET A 91 10.39 15.99 4.69
N ASP A 92 11.51 16.72 4.73
CA ASP A 92 12.23 17.15 3.54
C ASP A 92 12.77 15.97 2.70
N LYS A 93 13.21 14.89 3.35
CA LYS A 93 13.61 13.67 2.64
C LYS A 93 12.42 13.05 1.91
N GLN A 94 11.25 12.96 2.56
CA GLN A 94 10.03 12.43 1.94
C GLN A 94 9.55 13.34 0.79
N LEU A 95 9.57 14.67 0.97
CA LEU A 95 9.27 15.65 -0.08
C LEU A 95 10.20 15.49 -1.29
N LYS A 96 11.50 15.34 -1.07
CA LYS A 96 12.48 15.15 -2.15
C LYS A 96 12.20 13.86 -2.93
N THR A 97 11.84 12.77 -2.24
CA THR A 97 11.50 11.49 -2.89
C THR A 97 10.16 11.58 -3.61
N LEU A 98 9.16 12.27 -3.08
CA LEU A 98 7.86 12.47 -3.74
C LEU A 98 7.99 13.21 -5.08
N ARG A 99 8.94 14.16 -5.20
CA ARG A 99 9.25 14.82 -6.49
C ARG A 99 9.76 13.86 -7.58
N GLN A 100 10.16 12.65 -7.21
CA GLN A 100 10.57 11.61 -8.15
C GLN A 100 9.38 10.79 -8.69
N ASN A 101 8.15 11.19 -8.36
CA ASN A 101 6.88 10.59 -8.76
C ASN A 101 6.82 9.07 -8.48
N PRO A 102 7.02 8.62 -7.23
CA PRO A 102 6.79 7.23 -6.87
C PRO A 102 5.32 6.88 -7.08
N ARG A 103 5.04 5.69 -7.61
CA ARG A 103 3.67 5.22 -7.88
C ARG A 103 3.19 4.16 -6.92
N ILE A 104 4.08 3.64 -6.06
CA ILE A 104 3.70 2.79 -4.94
C ILE A 104 4.01 3.56 -3.66
N ILE A 105 2.97 3.88 -2.90
CA ILE A 105 3.10 4.60 -1.64
C ILE A 105 2.80 3.62 -0.53
N VAL A 106 3.71 3.48 0.42
CA VAL A 106 3.53 2.66 1.62
C VAL A 106 3.65 3.59 2.82
N GLY A 107 2.74 3.55 3.79
CA GLY A 107 2.86 4.49 4.89
C GLY A 107 1.88 4.30 6.04
N THR A 108 2.03 5.17 7.04
CA THR A 108 1.14 5.24 8.21
C THR A 108 0.13 6.38 8.06
N PRO A 109 -1.13 6.23 8.51
CA PRO A 109 -2.19 7.19 8.23
C PRO A 109 -1.85 8.65 8.55
N GLY A 110 -1.30 8.93 9.74
CA GLY A 110 -0.96 10.30 10.16
C GLY A 110 -0.02 11.03 9.20
N ARG A 111 1.11 10.40 8.79
CA ARG A 111 2.08 11.06 7.90
C ARG A 111 1.57 11.14 6.46
N ILE A 112 0.73 10.20 6.00
CA ILE A 112 0.06 10.33 4.71
C ILE A 112 -0.82 11.58 4.72
N ASN A 113 -1.63 11.77 5.76
CA ASN A 113 -2.48 12.96 5.92
C ASN A 113 -1.67 14.26 6.02
N ASP A 114 -0.53 14.28 6.71
CA ASP A 114 0.37 15.44 6.71
C ASP A 114 0.78 15.84 5.27
N HIS A 115 1.11 14.86 4.42
CA HIS A 115 1.53 15.11 3.05
C HIS A 115 0.37 15.54 2.14
N LEU A 116 -0.82 14.98 2.34
CA LEU A 116 -2.05 15.36 1.66
C LEU A 116 -2.44 16.81 2.00
N GLY A 117 -2.49 17.16 3.28
CA GLY A 117 -2.80 18.51 3.74
C GLY A 117 -1.82 19.58 3.25
N ARG A 118 -0.56 19.18 2.96
CA ARG A 118 0.46 20.05 2.36
C ARG A 118 0.37 20.15 0.83
N GLY A 119 -0.45 19.33 0.18
CA GLY A 119 -0.49 19.19 -1.29
C GLY A 119 0.78 18.55 -1.90
N SER A 120 1.62 17.94 -1.06
CA SER A 120 2.87 17.31 -1.50
C SER A 120 2.70 15.87 -2.00
N LEU A 121 1.56 15.26 -1.65
CA LEU A 121 1.09 13.99 -2.17
C LEU A 121 -0.27 14.22 -2.84
N SER A 122 -0.49 13.59 -4.00
CA SER A 122 -1.79 13.53 -4.64
C SER A 122 -2.21 12.08 -4.80
N LEU A 123 -3.44 11.76 -4.40
CA LEU A 123 -4.04 10.42 -4.54
C LEU A 123 -5.14 10.38 -5.61
N HIS A 124 -5.20 11.40 -6.47
CA HIS A 124 -6.20 11.49 -7.53
C HIS A 124 -6.12 10.35 -8.55
N HIS A 125 -4.93 9.80 -8.80
CA HIS A 125 -4.72 8.62 -9.64
C HIS A 125 -4.54 7.33 -8.83
N CYS A 126 -4.85 7.37 -7.54
CA CYS A 126 -4.82 6.19 -6.70
C CYS A 126 -6.08 5.37 -6.93
N ASP A 127 -5.93 4.22 -7.56
CA ASP A 127 -7.01 3.33 -7.99
C ASP A 127 -6.93 1.94 -7.35
N MET A 128 -5.89 1.66 -6.56
CA MET A 128 -5.79 0.47 -5.71
C MET A 128 -5.25 0.83 -4.33
N VAL A 129 -6.00 0.47 -3.29
CA VAL A 129 -5.68 0.74 -1.88
C VAL A 129 -5.62 -0.57 -1.11
N VAL A 130 -4.57 -0.73 -0.31
CA VAL A 130 -4.43 -1.84 0.64
C VAL A 130 -4.45 -1.29 2.05
N LEU A 131 -5.31 -1.86 2.89
CA LEU A 131 -5.35 -1.64 4.33
C LEU A 131 -4.90 -2.94 5.03
N ASP A 132 -3.70 -2.97 5.59
CA ASP A 132 -3.18 -4.16 6.30
C ASP A 132 -3.22 -3.94 7.81
N GLU A 133 -3.53 -5.00 8.57
CA GLU A 133 -3.81 -4.94 10.02
C GLU A 133 -4.95 -3.96 10.32
N THR A 134 -6.07 -4.09 9.59
CA THR A 134 -7.17 -3.12 9.61
C THR A 134 -7.88 -3.04 10.96
N ASP A 135 -8.12 -4.18 11.61
CA ASP A 135 -8.61 -4.27 12.99
C ASP A 135 -7.74 -3.46 13.95
N ARG A 136 -6.42 -3.64 13.88
CA ARG A 136 -5.47 -2.90 14.70
C ARG A 136 -5.49 -1.39 14.39
N MET A 137 -5.64 -1.01 13.13
CA MET A 137 -5.79 0.41 12.76
C MET A 137 -7.03 1.02 13.39
N LEU A 138 -8.15 0.30 13.41
CA LEU A 138 -9.39 0.76 14.05
C LEU A 138 -9.23 0.87 15.57
N ASP A 139 -8.61 -0.11 16.22
CA ASP A 139 -8.32 -0.08 17.67
C ASP A 139 -7.42 1.09 18.08
N MET A 140 -6.49 1.48 17.21
CA MET A 140 -5.62 2.65 17.40
C MET A 140 -6.32 3.99 17.11
N GLY A 141 -7.60 3.97 16.72
CA GLY A 141 -8.37 5.16 16.38
C GLY A 141 -8.05 5.76 15.01
N PHE A 142 -7.43 5.00 14.11
CA PHE A 142 -7.07 5.49 12.77
C PHE A 142 -8.23 5.55 11.78
N GLY A 143 -9.44 5.10 12.14
CA GLY A 143 -10.62 5.15 11.26
C GLY A 143 -10.84 6.53 10.62
N ILE A 144 -10.83 7.60 11.44
CA ILE A 144 -10.98 8.98 10.95
C ILE A 144 -9.84 9.35 9.99
N GLN A 145 -8.61 8.92 10.28
CA GLN A 145 -7.46 9.23 9.44
C GLN A 145 -7.56 8.50 8.09
N ILE A 146 -8.10 7.28 8.07
CA ILE A 146 -8.36 6.52 6.84
C ILE A 146 -9.46 7.22 6.02
N ASP A 147 -10.55 7.65 6.65
CA ASP A 147 -11.63 8.40 5.97
C ASP A 147 -11.10 9.67 5.29
N VAL A 148 -10.22 10.42 5.98
CA VAL A 148 -9.55 11.59 5.40
C VAL A 148 -8.71 11.20 4.18
N ILE A 149 -7.93 10.12 4.24
CA ILE A 149 -7.16 9.63 3.08
C ILE A 149 -8.11 9.32 1.90
N PHE A 150 -9.21 8.62 2.17
CA PHE A 150 -10.18 8.20 1.14
C PHE A 150 -10.88 9.40 0.49
N SER A 151 -11.12 10.49 1.24
CA SER A 151 -11.69 11.73 0.69
C SER A 151 -10.80 12.45 -0.33
N HIS A 152 -9.50 12.10 -0.41
CA HIS A 152 -8.56 12.64 -1.40
C HIS A 152 -8.45 11.76 -2.67
N MET A 153 -9.26 10.71 -2.77
CA MET A 153 -9.26 9.76 -3.87
C MET A 153 -10.54 9.86 -4.70
N ARG A 154 -10.50 9.31 -5.91
CA ARG A 154 -11.71 9.06 -6.71
C ARG A 154 -12.51 7.90 -6.10
N ASN A 155 -13.82 7.89 -6.35
CA ASN A 155 -14.71 6.83 -5.86
C ASN A 155 -14.44 5.47 -6.53
N GLU A 156 -14.06 5.49 -7.82
CA GLU A 156 -13.66 4.28 -8.54
C GLU A 156 -12.23 3.91 -8.15
N ARG A 157 -12.13 2.96 -7.21
CA ARG A 157 -10.88 2.39 -6.70
C ARG A 157 -11.16 0.99 -6.18
N GLN A 158 -10.19 0.11 -6.28
CA GLN A 158 -10.22 -1.20 -5.63
C GLN A 158 -9.63 -1.09 -4.21
N VAL A 159 -10.26 -1.75 -3.26
CA VAL A 159 -9.83 -1.79 -1.86
C VAL A 159 -9.59 -3.23 -1.41
N LEU A 160 -8.38 -3.50 -0.94
CA LEU A 160 -8.00 -4.78 -0.35
C LEU A 160 -7.73 -4.58 1.14
N MET A 161 -8.60 -5.12 1.99
CA MET A 161 -8.49 -5.07 3.44
C MET A 161 -8.00 -6.41 3.97
N PHE A 162 -6.94 -6.39 4.78
CA PHE A 162 -6.38 -7.56 5.43
C PHE A 162 -6.33 -7.37 6.94
N SER A 163 -6.61 -8.45 7.66
CA SER A 163 -6.57 -8.53 9.12
C SER A 163 -6.09 -9.93 9.56
N ALA A 164 -5.72 -10.07 10.84
CA ALA A 164 -5.27 -11.33 11.42
C ALA A 164 -6.44 -12.28 11.72
#